data_AF-A0A2M7U9H3-F1
#
_entry.id   AF-A0A2M7U9H3-F1
#
_cell.length_a   1.000
_cell.length_b   1.000
_cell.length_c   1.000
_cell.angle_alpha   90.00
_cell.angle_beta   90.00
_cell.angle_gamma   90.00
#
_symmetry.space_group_name_H-M   'P 1'
#
loop_
_entity.id
_entity.type
_entity.pdbx_description
1 polymer ?
#
loop_
_entity_poly.entity_id
_entity_poly.type
_entity_poly.pdbx_seq_one_letter_code
_entity_poly.pdbx_strand_id
1 'polypeptide(L)'
;MDMENISAVIVVKDCPPFLLKVIESINDLVHEIIIVDIGISPQLIETLKKNKKIKIVTLKEAVPYVELIRNKTKDFAKSDYIFFLDPDEIVTPGLKTIIKSRLLSYDYFKIPRKNIILGRWIKHSRWWPDYQIRLFKKNKVVWPKIIHRQPKAIGRGLEIDAKEEFALIHHNYRDLDEYFDKTKRYAKYEARELYEEKRIFTFSDTVKKSLNEFISRYFAAQGYKDGVQGFILAVLQLFYYFLVYFYYLEMKKFKTDEKVDETEFFKTGLKEVLHWKKNKTIKERLIKKLL
;
A
#
# COMPACT_ATOMS: atom_id res chain seq x y z
N MET A 1 -12.71 -29.54 -8.94
CA MET A 1 -11.72 -28.79 -8.13
C MET A 1 -12.52 -27.78 -7.34
N ASP A 2 -12.56 -27.93 -6.03
CA ASP A 2 -13.53 -27.24 -5.17
C ASP A 2 -13.23 -25.74 -5.11
N MET A 3 -13.87 -25.00 -6.02
CA MET A 3 -13.96 -23.54 -6.04
C MET A 3 -14.69 -22.98 -4.80
N GLU A 4 -15.15 -23.86 -3.90
CA GLU A 4 -15.97 -23.58 -2.73
C GLU A 4 -15.17 -23.13 -1.50
N ASN A 5 -13.83 -23.19 -1.56
CA ASN A 5 -12.98 -22.94 -0.39
C ASN A 5 -12.36 -21.53 -0.31
N ILE A 6 -12.80 -20.55 -1.10
CA ILE A 6 -12.33 -19.16 -1.00
C ILE A 6 -13.49 -18.22 -0.66
N SER A 7 -13.35 -17.45 0.42
CA SER A 7 -14.17 -16.26 0.71
C SER A 7 -13.37 -15.01 0.37
N ALA A 8 -13.90 -14.14 -0.49
CA ALA A 8 -13.33 -12.82 -0.67
C ALA A 8 -13.78 -11.88 0.45
N VAL A 9 -12.87 -11.03 0.93
CA VAL A 9 -13.17 -9.98 1.92
C VAL A 9 -12.70 -8.65 1.36
N ILE A 10 -13.63 -7.71 1.22
CA ILE A 10 -13.36 -6.36 0.69
C ILE A 10 -13.93 -5.34 1.68
N VAL A 11 -13.09 -4.44 2.17
CA VAL A 11 -13.52 -3.32 3.02
C VAL A 11 -13.86 -2.14 2.11
N VAL A 12 -15.08 -1.62 2.23
CA VAL A 12 -15.60 -0.60 1.33
C VAL A 12 -16.10 0.61 2.10
N LYS A 13 -15.67 1.78 1.66
CA LYS A 13 -16.13 3.09 2.12
C LYS A 13 -16.60 3.90 0.91
N ASP A 14 -17.62 4.73 1.10
CA ASP A 14 -18.15 5.64 0.07
C ASP A 14 -18.60 4.85 -1.18
N CYS A 15 -18.16 5.25 -2.38
CA CYS A 15 -18.45 4.53 -3.62
C CYS A 15 -17.17 4.40 -4.47
N PRO A 16 -16.32 3.39 -4.21
CA PRO A 16 -15.05 3.26 -4.91
C PRO A 16 -15.27 2.96 -6.40
N PRO A 17 -14.61 3.68 -7.32
CA PRO A 17 -14.92 3.63 -8.75
C PRO A 17 -14.63 2.27 -9.42
N PHE A 18 -13.75 1.45 -8.82
CA PHE A 18 -13.35 0.16 -9.37
C PHE A 18 -14.02 -1.04 -8.70
N LEU A 19 -14.83 -0.84 -7.66
CA LEU A 19 -15.36 -1.93 -6.83
C LEU A 19 -16.12 -2.98 -7.66
N LEU A 20 -16.97 -2.56 -8.60
CA LEU A 20 -17.74 -3.50 -9.43
C LEU A 20 -16.82 -4.33 -10.33
N LYS A 21 -15.75 -3.75 -10.86
CA LYS A 21 -14.74 -4.48 -11.65
C LYS A 21 -13.92 -5.45 -10.79
N VAL A 22 -13.62 -5.07 -9.54
CA VAL A 22 -12.97 -5.97 -8.58
C VAL A 22 -13.86 -7.19 -8.32
N ILE A 23 -15.14 -6.96 -7.99
CA ILE A 23 -16.13 -8.02 -7.75
C ILE A 23 -16.27 -8.93 -8.98
N GLU A 24 -16.41 -8.35 -10.18
CA GLU A 24 -16.50 -9.11 -11.43
C GLU A 24 -15.25 -9.98 -11.64
N SER A 25 -14.06 -9.44 -11.38
CA SER A 25 -12.79 -10.16 -11.59
C SER A 25 -12.63 -11.41 -10.73
N ILE A 26 -13.35 -11.50 -9.59
CA ILE A 26 -13.28 -12.62 -8.65
C ILE A 26 -14.55 -13.47 -8.61
N ASN A 27 -15.62 -13.08 -9.31
CA ASN A 27 -16.95 -13.68 -9.14
C ASN A 27 -16.98 -15.19 -9.46
N ASP A 28 -16.18 -15.66 -10.41
CA ASP A 28 -16.02 -17.09 -10.78
C ASP A 28 -14.85 -17.79 -10.06
N LEU A 29 -14.18 -17.09 -9.13
CA LEU A 29 -13.05 -17.60 -8.35
C LEU A 29 -13.44 -17.96 -6.92
N VAL A 30 -14.45 -17.28 -6.35
CA VAL A 30 -14.79 -17.38 -4.93
C VAL A 30 -16.20 -17.92 -4.69
N HIS A 31 -16.38 -18.54 -3.53
CA HIS A 31 -17.66 -19.06 -3.06
C HIS A 31 -18.58 -17.92 -2.62
N GLU A 32 -18.05 -17.01 -1.79
CA GLU A 32 -18.76 -15.83 -1.30
C GLU A 32 -17.87 -14.59 -1.34
N ILE A 33 -18.51 -13.42 -1.35
CA ILE A 33 -17.87 -12.11 -1.30
C ILE A 33 -18.43 -11.35 -0.11
N ILE A 34 -17.57 -11.01 0.85
CA ILE A 34 -17.95 -10.29 2.05
C ILE A 34 -17.56 -8.83 1.86
N ILE A 35 -18.57 -7.99 1.71
CA ILE A 35 -18.41 -6.54 1.67
C ILE A 35 -18.54 -6.04 3.11
N VAL A 36 -17.40 -5.61 3.67
CA VAL A 36 -17.36 -4.97 4.98
C VAL A 36 -17.62 -3.49 4.77
N ASP A 37 -18.83 -3.08 5.07
CA ASP A 37 -19.31 -1.71 4.90
C ASP A 37 -18.86 -0.85 6.10
N ILE A 38 -18.09 0.19 5.81
CA ILE A 38 -17.64 1.21 6.77
C ILE A 38 -18.13 2.62 6.38
N GLY A 39 -19.20 2.71 5.59
CA GLY A 39 -19.80 3.96 5.14
C GLY A 39 -20.14 3.99 3.65
N ILE A 40 -20.70 2.93 3.08
CA ILE A 40 -21.15 2.93 1.68
C ILE A 40 -22.55 3.53 1.53
N SER A 41 -22.87 4.08 0.35
CA SER A 41 -24.18 4.68 0.10
C SER A 41 -25.30 3.63 -0.03
N PRO A 42 -26.57 3.98 0.29
CA PRO A 42 -27.72 3.09 0.07
C PRO A 42 -27.84 2.58 -1.37
N GLN A 43 -27.55 3.44 -2.36
CA GLN A 43 -27.60 3.10 -3.78
C GLN A 43 -26.56 2.03 -4.15
N LEU A 44 -25.37 2.10 -3.53
CA LEU A 44 -24.35 1.07 -3.72
C LEU A 44 -24.77 -0.25 -3.07
N ILE A 45 -25.39 -0.22 -1.89
CA ILE A 45 -25.95 -1.42 -1.23
C ILE A 45 -26.95 -2.13 -2.15
N GLU A 46 -27.89 -1.40 -2.74
CA GLU A 46 -28.88 -1.95 -3.66
C GLU A 46 -28.24 -2.60 -4.88
N THR A 47 -27.20 -1.96 -5.42
CA THR A 47 -26.44 -2.50 -6.56
C THR A 47 -25.73 -3.80 -6.18
N LEU A 48 -25.07 -3.84 -5.02
CA LEU A 48 -24.33 -5.02 -4.55
C LEU A 48 -25.25 -6.20 -4.22
N LYS A 49 -26.44 -5.94 -3.67
CA LYS A 49 -27.44 -6.98 -3.35
C LYS A 49 -27.94 -7.76 -4.57
N LYS A 50 -27.74 -7.25 -5.79
CA LYS A 50 -28.08 -7.97 -7.03
C LYS A 50 -27.22 -9.23 -7.23
N ASN A 51 -26.03 -9.28 -6.65
CA ASN A 51 -25.17 -10.46 -6.69
C ASN A 51 -25.42 -11.37 -5.48
N LYS A 52 -25.96 -12.58 -5.72
CA LYS A 52 -26.30 -13.55 -4.67
C LYS A 52 -25.09 -14.06 -3.86
N LYS A 53 -23.86 -13.92 -4.37
CA LYS A 53 -22.63 -14.27 -3.63
C LYS A 53 -22.20 -13.19 -2.63
N ILE A 54 -22.77 -11.99 -2.72
CA ILE A 54 -22.38 -10.87 -1.87
C ILE A 54 -23.14 -10.92 -0.54
N LYS A 55 -22.38 -10.92 0.55
CA LYS A 55 -22.85 -10.68 1.91
C LYS A 55 -22.30 -9.34 2.40
N ILE A 56 -23.19 -8.43 2.79
CA ILE A 56 -22.79 -7.14 3.35
C ILE A 56 -22.78 -7.24 4.88
N VAL A 57 -21.68 -6.79 5.49
CA VAL A 57 -21.50 -6.71 6.95
C VAL A 57 -21.14 -5.27 7.30
N THR A 58 -22.07 -4.54 7.90
CA THR A 58 -21.86 -3.14 8.30
C THR A 58 -21.18 -3.04 9.67
N LEU A 59 -20.07 -2.32 9.73
CA LEU A 59 -19.41 -1.95 10.99
C LEU A 59 -19.91 -0.58 11.44
N LYS A 60 -20.50 -0.51 12.63
CA LYS A 60 -21.03 0.74 13.20
C LYS A 60 -19.97 1.64 13.83
N GLU A 61 -18.76 1.12 14.03
CA GLU A 61 -17.64 1.84 14.64
C GLU A 61 -16.89 2.69 13.61
N ALA A 62 -16.39 3.86 14.00
CA ALA A 62 -15.56 4.68 13.13
C ALA A 62 -14.22 3.97 12.86
N VAL A 63 -13.95 3.66 11.59
CA VAL A 63 -12.72 2.98 11.16
C VAL A 63 -11.77 4.01 10.52
N PRO A 64 -10.78 4.56 11.25
CA PRO A 64 -9.87 5.56 10.71
C PRO A 64 -8.97 5.01 9.59
N TYR A 65 -8.62 3.72 9.66
CA TYR A 65 -7.87 2.99 8.62
C TYR A 65 -8.10 1.47 8.74
N VAL A 66 -7.91 0.77 7.63
CA VAL A 66 -8.34 -0.63 7.45
C VAL A 66 -7.55 -1.61 8.34
N GLU A 67 -6.29 -1.33 8.65
CA GLU A 67 -5.40 -2.18 9.46
C GLU A 67 -5.99 -2.56 10.82
N LEU A 68 -6.83 -1.71 11.42
CA LEU A 68 -7.48 -1.96 12.71
C LEU A 68 -8.49 -3.10 12.67
N ILE A 69 -9.13 -3.30 11.52
CA ILE A 69 -10.23 -4.25 11.36
C ILE A 69 -9.85 -5.49 10.55
N ARG A 70 -8.71 -5.50 9.85
CA ARG A 70 -8.30 -6.60 8.95
C ARG A 70 -8.36 -8.00 9.55
N ASN A 71 -8.05 -8.16 10.84
CA ASN A 71 -8.13 -9.48 11.47
C ASN A 71 -9.57 -9.85 11.82
N LYS A 72 -10.36 -8.92 12.38
CA LYS A 72 -11.77 -9.13 12.74
C LYS A 72 -12.62 -9.48 11.52
N THR A 73 -12.31 -8.90 10.36
CA THR A 73 -13.07 -9.15 9.13
C THR A 73 -12.86 -10.55 8.55
N LYS A 74 -11.78 -11.26 8.92
CA LYS A 74 -11.58 -12.68 8.54
C LYS A 74 -12.65 -13.58 9.12
N ASP A 75 -13.16 -13.25 10.30
CA ASP A 75 -14.11 -14.09 11.02
C ASP A 75 -15.50 -14.08 10.38
N PHE A 76 -15.77 -13.12 9.49
CA PHE A 76 -17.00 -13.07 8.70
C PHE A 76 -17.04 -14.11 7.58
N ALA A 77 -15.87 -14.62 7.17
CA ALA A 77 -15.73 -15.61 6.12
C ALA A 77 -16.01 -17.03 6.59
N LYS A 78 -16.67 -17.81 5.75
CA LYS A 78 -16.99 -19.21 6.02
C LYS A 78 -15.94 -20.17 5.46
N SER A 79 -15.27 -19.79 4.38
CA SER A 79 -14.28 -20.66 3.74
C SER A 79 -12.93 -20.65 4.47
N ASP A 80 -12.13 -21.69 4.20
CA ASP A 80 -10.79 -21.86 4.77
C ASP A 80 -9.79 -20.83 4.26
N TYR A 81 -9.86 -20.50 2.97
CA TYR A 81 -9.04 -19.47 2.35
C TYR A 81 -9.76 -18.13 2.32
N ILE A 82 -9.02 -17.10 2.69
CA ILE A 82 -9.41 -15.71 2.62
C ILE A 82 -8.67 -15.06 1.47
N PHE A 83 -9.42 -14.46 0.54
CA PHE A 83 -8.88 -13.55 -0.45
C PHE A 83 -9.23 -12.11 -0.04
N PHE A 84 -8.32 -11.48 0.70
CA PHE A 84 -8.48 -10.11 1.16
C PHE A 84 -8.03 -9.15 0.06
N LEU A 85 -8.94 -8.32 -0.45
CA LEU A 85 -8.68 -7.38 -1.55
C LEU A 85 -9.09 -5.96 -1.16
N ASP A 86 -8.32 -4.99 -1.62
CA ASP A 86 -8.75 -3.58 -1.57
C ASP A 86 -9.77 -3.32 -2.71
N PRO A 87 -10.69 -2.34 -2.58
CA PRO A 87 -11.78 -2.10 -3.55
C PRO A 87 -11.31 -1.56 -4.92
N ASP A 88 -10.01 -1.39 -5.08
CA ASP A 88 -9.28 -0.91 -6.25
C ASP A 88 -8.25 -1.95 -6.79
N GLU A 89 -8.28 -3.20 -6.29
CA GLU A 89 -7.41 -4.30 -6.71
C GLU A 89 -8.15 -5.33 -7.58
N ILE A 90 -7.90 -5.31 -8.89
CA ILE A 90 -8.52 -6.20 -9.88
C ILE A 90 -7.64 -7.44 -10.11
N VAL A 91 -8.24 -8.63 -10.07
CA VAL A 91 -7.54 -9.91 -10.31
C VAL A 91 -7.41 -10.17 -11.80
N THR A 92 -6.17 -10.35 -12.28
CA THR A 92 -5.91 -10.71 -13.69
C THR A 92 -6.31 -12.16 -14.01
N PRO A 93 -6.66 -12.47 -15.27
CA PRO A 93 -6.97 -13.84 -15.68
C PRO A 93 -5.82 -14.83 -15.43
N GLY A 94 -4.56 -14.42 -15.65
CA GLY A 94 -3.41 -15.30 -15.40
C GLY A 94 -3.22 -15.58 -13.92
N LEU A 95 -3.37 -14.58 -13.06
CA LEU A 95 -3.37 -14.78 -11.60
C LEU A 95 -4.48 -15.74 -11.16
N LYS A 96 -5.69 -15.58 -11.72
CA LYS A 96 -6.83 -16.48 -11.45
C LYS A 96 -6.50 -17.93 -11.78
N THR A 97 -5.86 -18.19 -12.92
CA THR A 97 -5.41 -19.53 -13.32
C THR A 97 -4.39 -20.11 -12.34
N ILE A 98 -3.43 -19.30 -11.87
CA ILE A 98 -2.46 -19.76 -10.87
C ILE A 98 -3.15 -20.10 -9.55
N ILE A 99 -4.08 -19.26 -9.09
CA ILE A 99 -4.83 -19.50 -7.86
C ILE A 99 -5.60 -20.82 -7.98
N LYS A 100 -6.39 -21.00 -9.04
CA LYS A 100 -7.18 -22.23 -9.25
C LYS A 100 -6.31 -23.50 -9.28
N SER A 101 -5.13 -23.44 -9.89
CA SER A 101 -4.24 -24.60 -10.02
C SER A 101 -3.41 -24.91 -8.77
N ARG A 102 -3.08 -23.90 -7.94
CA ARG A 102 -2.13 -24.06 -6.84
C ARG A 102 -2.72 -23.87 -5.44
N LEU A 103 -4.00 -23.50 -5.30
CA LEU A 103 -4.64 -23.13 -4.03
C LEU A 103 -4.26 -24.09 -2.87
N LEU A 104 -4.56 -25.37 -3.03
CA LEU A 104 -4.42 -26.38 -1.97
C LEU A 104 -2.97 -26.75 -1.65
N SER A 105 -2.01 -26.39 -2.51
CA SER A 105 -0.59 -26.70 -2.31
C SER A 105 0.12 -25.72 -1.37
N TYR A 106 -0.51 -24.59 -1.05
CA TYR A 106 0.11 -23.50 -0.31
C TYR A 106 -0.83 -22.95 0.77
N ASP A 107 -0.24 -22.43 1.83
CA ASP A 107 -0.93 -21.81 2.96
C ASP A 107 -1.17 -20.31 2.73
N TYR A 108 -0.31 -19.65 1.95
CA TYR A 108 -0.44 -18.24 1.60
C TYR A 108 0.25 -17.91 0.28
N PHE A 109 -0.20 -16.83 -0.36
CA PHE A 109 0.27 -16.36 -1.65
C PHE A 109 0.75 -14.92 -1.54
N LYS A 110 2.00 -14.67 -1.92
CA LYS A 110 2.53 -13.32 -2.15
C LYS A 110 2.30 -12.97 -3.62
N ILE A 111 1.46 -11.98 -3.86
CA ILE A 111 0.98 -11.60 -5.18
C ILE A 111 1.56 -10.23 -5.54
N PRO A 112 2.19 -10.05 -6.71
CA PRO A 112 2.72 -8.76 -7.13
C PRO A 112 1.57 -7.81 -7.51
N ARG A 113 1.70 -6.53 -7.19
CA ARG A 113 0.75 -5.48 -7.60
C ARG A 113 1.29 -4.62 -8.72
N LYS A 114 0.52 -4.53 -9.81
CA LYS A 114 0.68 -3.55 -10.87
C LYS A 114 0.04 -2.23 -10.41
N ASN A 115 0.84 -1.37 -9.79
CA ASN A 115 0.38 -0.08 -9.28
C ASN A 115 0.13 0.92 -10.43
N ILE A 116 -1.14 1.24 -10.68
CA ILE A 116 -1.57 2.33 -11.56
C ILE A 116 -1.71 3.59 -10.72
N ILE A 117 -0.84 4.57 -10.96
CA ILE A 117 -0.80 5.84 -10.24
C ILE A 117 -0.82 6.98 -11.26
N LEU A 118 -1.72 7.94 -11.08
CA LEU A 118 -1.94 9.06 -11.99
C LEU A 118 -2.11 8.58 -13.45
N GLY A 119 -2.91 7.53 -13.61
CA GLY A 119 -3.25 6.94 -14.91
C GLY A 119 -2.16 6.06 -15.55
N ARG A 120 -1.00 5.87 -14.92
CA ARG A 120 0.11 5.10 -15.49
C ARG A 120 0.59 3.98 -14.57
N TRP A 121 0.98 2.84 -15.14
CA TRP A 121 1.70 1.82 -14.37
C TRP A 121 3.11 2.30 -14.03
N ILE A 122 3.41 2.36 -12.74
CA ILE A 122 4.73 2.71 -12.20
C ILE A 122 5.56 1.43 -12.03
N LYS A 123 6.61 1.29 -12.85
CA LYS A 123 7.46 0.08 -12.91
C LYS A 123 8.73 0.20 -12.08
N HIS A 124 9.09 1.42 -11.70
CA HIS A 124 10.29 1.74 -10.95
C HIS A 124 9.91 2.41 -9.62
N SER A 125 10.85 3.08 -8.95
CA SER A 125 10.56 3.82 -7.70
C SER A 125 10.03 2.93 -6.55
N ARG A 126 10.36 1.63 -6.60
CA ARG A 126 9.95 0.57 -5.66
C ARG A 126 8.44 0.25 -5.68
N TRP A 127 7.71 0.64 -6.72
CA TRP A 127 6.29 0.32 -6.89
C TRP A 127 6.04 -1.00 -7.63
N TRP A 128 7.11 -1.64 -8.13
CA TRP A 128 7.06 -2.93 -8.80
C TRP A 128 8.35 -3.74 -8.59
N PRO A 129 8.27 -5.07 -8.40
CA PRO A 129 7.06 -5.79 -7.97
C PRO A 129 6.73 -5.46 -6.51
N ASP A 130 5.51 -5.00 -6.26
CA ASP A 130 4.99 -4.71 -4.92
C ASP A 130 4.22 -5.93 -4.41
N TYR A 131 4.92 -6.83 -3.72
CA TYR A 131 4.35 -8.08 -3.24
C TYR A 131 3.46 -7.90 -2.01
N GLN A 132 2.23 -8.41 -2.10
CA GLN A 132 1.26 -8.41 -1.01
C GLN A 132 0.76 -9.82 -0.69
N ILE A 133 0.60 -10.13 0.60
CA ILE A 133 -0.07 -11.36 1.04
C ILE A 133 -1.57 -11.08 1.07
N ARG A 134 -2.27 -11.52 0.01
CA ARG A 134 -3.70 -11.24 -0.23
C ARG A 134 -4.56 -12.49 -0.16
N LEU A 135 -4.03 -13.64 -0.55
CA LEU A 135 -4.72 -14.93 -0.48
C LEU A 135 -4.00 -15.86 0.51
N PHE A 136 -4.73 -16.39 1.48
CA PHE A 136 -4.14 -17.22 2.54
C PHE A 136 -5.21 -18.02 3.30
N LYS A 137 -4.80 -19.11 3.95
CA LYS A 137 -5.65 -19.82 4.93
C LYS A 137 -5.86 -18.97 6.17
N LYS A 138 -7.10 -18.86 6.66
CA LYS A 138 -7.52 -17.96 7.74
C LYS A 138 -6.54 -17.89 8.93
N ASN A 139 -6.06 -19.04 9.40
CA ASN A 139 -5.20 -19.16 10.60
C ASN A 139 -3.69 -19.08 10.31
N LYS A 140 -3.26 -18.80 9.07
CA LYS A 140 -1.85 -18.79 8.65
C LYS A 140 -1.26 -17.41 8.50
N VAL A 141 -2.08 -16.35 8.56
CA VAL A 141 -1.65 -14.96 8.40
C VAL A 141 -2.28 -14.09 9.47
N VAL A 142 -1.48 -13.25 10.11
CA VAL A 142 -1.93 -12.24 11.07
C VAL A 142 -1.42 -10.87 10.64
N TRP A 143 -2.32 -9.90 10.47
CA TRP A 143 -1.92 -8.52 10.19
C TRP A 143 -1.62 -7.78 11.49
N PRO A 144 -0.53 -7.02 11.55
CA PRO A 144 -0.34 -6.06 12.63
C PRO A 144 -1.40 -4.95 12.53
N LYS A 145 -1.77 -4.36 13.68
CA LYS A 145 -2.66 -3.19 13.72
C LYS A 145 -1.96 -1.87 13.37
N ILE A 146 -0.67 -1.93 13.04
CA ILE A 146 0.21 -0.78 12.75
C ILE A 146 0.27 -0.58 11.24
N ILE A 147 0.11 0.67 10.78
CA ILE A 147 0.17 1.06 9.36
C ILE A 147 1.55 0.69 8.77
N HIS A 148 1.56 0.29 7.49
CA HIS A 148 2.76 -0.07 6.72
C HIS A 148 3.58 -1.27 7.23
N ARG A 149 3.13 -2.01 8.24
CA ARG A 149 3.77 -3.27 8.63
C ARG A 149 3.23 -4.45 7.84
N GLN A 150 4.14 -5.29 7.34
CA GLN A 150 3.77 -6.50 6.62
C GLN A 150 3.09 -7.53 7.55
N PRO A 151 2.14 -8.32 7.04
CA PRO A 151 1.57 -9.43 7.78
C PRO A 151 2.64 -10.46 8.19
N LYS A 152 2.46 -11.05 9.36
CA LYS A 152 3.21 -12.26 9.75
C LYS A 152 2.49 -13.48 9.17
N ALA A 153 3.22 -14.29 8.41
CA ALA A 153 2.70 -15.50 7.78
C ALA A 153 3.51 -16.73 8.21
N ILE A 154 2.84 -17.88 8.36
CA ILE A 154 3.44 -19.16 8.71
C ILE A 154 3.01 -20.26 7.73
N GLY A 155 3.85 -21.28 7.56
CA GLY A 155 3.60 -22.41 6.65
C GLY A 155 4.18 -22.20 5.26
N ARG A 156 3.65 -22.96 4.28
CA ARG A 156 4.20 -23.00 2.92
C ARG A 156 3.67 -21.84 2.08
N GLY A 157 4.53 -20.87 1.79
CA GLY A 157 4.21 -19.72 0.93
C GLY A 157 4.50 -19.96 -0.55
N LEU A 158 3.66 -19.41 -1.43
CA LEU A 158 3.97 -19.24 -2.84
C LEU A 158 4.20 -17.75 -3.13
N GLU A 159 5.37 -17.43 -3.67
CA GLU A 159 5.61 -16.13 -4.31
C GLU A 159 5.30 -16.26 -5.79
N ILE A 160 4.34 -15.45 -6.27
CA ILE A 160 3.92 -15.45 -7.67
C ILE A 160 4.97 -14.73 -8.51
N ASP A 161 5.29 -15.25 -9.70
CA ASP A 161 6.23 -14.60 -10.61
C ASP A 161 5.81 -13.15 -10.88
N ALA A 162 6.78 -12.22 -10.85
CA ALA A 162 6.58 -10.80 -11.14
C ALA A 162 6.33 -10.55 -12.63
N LYS A 163 5.18 -11.00 -13.13
CA LYS A 163 4.70 -10.78 -14.49
C LYS A 163 3.36 -10.06 -14.48
N GLU A 164 3.12 -9.23 -15.49
CA GLU A 164 1.92 -8.39 -15.56
C GLU A 164 0.64 -9.22 -15.55
N GLU A 165 0.62 -10.32 -16.30
CA GLU A 165 -0.50 -11.24 -16.42
C GLU A 165 -0.82 -12.00 -15.11
N PHE A 166 0.09 -11.97 -14.14
CA PHE A 166 -0.05 -12.63 -12.83
C PHE A 166 -0.21 -11.63 -11.67
N ALA A 167 -0.33 -10.34 -11.97
CA ALA A 167 -0.43 -9.30 -10.96
C ALA A 167 -1.88 -9.01 -10.55
N LEU A 168 -2.05 -8.40 -9.38
CA LEU A 168 -3.23 -7.59 -9.08
C LEU A 168 -3.05 -6.22 -9.75
N ILE A 169 -4.03 -5.78 -10.52
CA ILE A 169 -4.05 -4.42 -11.05
C ILE A 169 -4.58 -3.51 -9.94
N HIS A 170 -3.75 -2.62 -9.42
CA HIS A 170 -4.10 -1.79 -8.27
C HIS A 170 -4.20 -0.32 -8.69
N HIS A 171 -5.41 0.24 -8.66
CA HIS A 171 -5.68 1.64 -8.98
C HIS A 171 -5.47 2.56 -7.77
N ASN A 172 -4.22 2.64 -7.29
CA ASN A 172 -3.86 3.21 -5.98
C ASN A 172 -4.15 4.71 -5.81
N TYR A 173 -3.81 5.53 -6.82
CA TYR A 173 -4.05 6.99 -6.78
C TYR A 173 -4.48 7.48 -8.16
N ARG A 174 -5.67 8.03 -8.26
CA ARG A 174 -6.20 8.58 -9.51
C ARG A 174 -5.71 10.00 -9.76
N ASP A 175 -5.65 10.79 -8.70
CA ASP A 175 -5.27 12.20 -8.72
C ASP A 175 -4.44 12.58 -7.48
N LEU A 176 -4.03 13.84 -7.41
CA LEU A 176 -3.23 14.36 -6.31
C LEU A 176 -4.05 14.54 -5.02
N ASP A 177 -5.35 14.84 -5.13
CA ASP A 177 -6.21 15.02 -3.96
C ASP A 177 -6.35 13.71 -3.18
N GLU A 178 -6.58 12.60 -3.88
CA GLU A 178 -6.60 11.26 -3.30
C GLU A 178 -5.27 10.90 -2.65
N TYR A 179 -4.14 11.26 -3.28
CA TYR A 179 -2.82 11.09 -2.70
C TYR A 179 -2.66 11.89 -1.40
N PHE A 180 -3.01 13.18 -1.41
CA PHE A 180 -2.83 14.07 -0.27
C PHE A 180 -3.78 13.72 0.88
N ASP A 181 -5.00 13.27 0.60
CA ASP A 181 -5.92 12.83 1.65
C ASP A 181 -5.43 11.60 2.39
N LYS A 182 -4.89 10.61 1.66
CA LYS A 182 -4.27 9.42 2.28
C LYS A 182 -2.99 9.80 3.03
N THR A 183 -2.13 10.60 2.40
CA THR A 183 -0.86 11.06 2.96
C THR A 183 -1.05 11.85 4.25
N LYS A 184 -2.01 12.78 4.28
CA LYS A 184 -2.38 13.56 5.47
C LYS A 184 -2.79 12.67 6.64
N ARG A 185 -3.64 11.66 6.40
CA ARG A 185 -4.05 10.71 7.45
C ARG A 185 -2.87 9.92 8.00
N TYR A 186 -2.02 9.38 7.13
CA TYR A 186 -0.88 8.57 7.54
C TYR A 186 0.19 9.39 8.25
N ALA A 187 0.50 10.59 7.74
CA ALA A 187 1.46 11.48 8.37
C ALA A 187 1.02 11.91 9.78
N LYS A 188 -0.28 12.21 9.97
CA LYS A 188 -0.86 12.50 11.30
C LYS A 188 -0.73 11.32 12.25
N TYR A 189 -0.95 10.10 11.76
CA TYR A 189 -0.85 8.89 12.57
C TYR A 189 0.60 8.62 12.98
N GLU A 190 1.55 8.66 12.03
CA GLU A 190 2.97 8.46 12.32
C GLU A 190 3.52 9.53 13.29
N ALA A 191 3.12 10.79 13.12
CA ALA A 191 3.43 11.87 14.05
C ALA A 191 2.89 11.60 15.46
N ARG A 192 1.67 11.09 15.57
CA ARG A 192 1.05 10.72 16.86
C ARG A 192 1.84 9.61 17.55
N GLU A 193 2.17 8.54 16.83
CA GLU A 193 2.95 7.43 17.38
C GLU A 193 4.31 7.92 17.88
N LEU A 194 5.01 8.75 17.11
CA LEU A 194 6.28 9.36 17.53
C LEU A 194 6.13 10.18 18.82
N TYR A 195 5.07 10.97 18.93
CA TYR A 195 4.78 11.80 20.09
C TYR A 195 4.42 10.97 21.33
N GLU A 196 3.52 9.99 21.19
CA GLU A 196 3.06 9.12 22.29
C GLU A 196 4.16 8.18 22.79
N GLU A 197 5.00 7.66 21.89
CA GLU A 197 6.19 6.86 22.22
C GLU A 197 7.33 7.70 22.82
N LYS A 198 7.16 9.04 22.95
CA LYS A 198 8.19 10.00 23.39
C LYS A 198 9.49 9.88 22.58
N ARG A 199 9.37 9.51 21.31
CA ARG A 199 10.52 9.44 20.40
C ARG A 199 10.88 10.84 19.96
N ILE A 200 12.18 11.12 19.99
CA ILE A 200 12.73 12.36 19.45
C ILE A 200 12.74 12.22 17.93
N PHE A 201 12.05 13.14 17.26
CA PHE A 201 12.07 13.25 15.80
C PHE A 201 12.47 14.67 15.42
N THR A 202 13.69 14.80 14.89
CA THR A 202 14.35 16.08 14.64
C THR A 202 14.16 16.56 13.21
N PHE A 203 14.41 17.83 12.96
CA PHE A 203 14.59 18.38 11.61
C PHE A 203 15.70 17.64 10.86
N SER A 204 16.81 17.32 11.53
CA SER A 204 17.91 16.53 10.96
C SER A 204 17.44 15.16 10.46
N ASP A 205 16.68 14.43 11.29
CA ASP A 205 16.10 13.14 10.92
C ASP A 205 15.15 13.28 9.72
N THR A 206 14.37 14.36 9.70
CA THR A 206 13.42 14.68 8.63
C THR A 206 14.15 14.88 7.31
N VAL A 207 15.15 15.78 7.27
CA VAL A 207 15.98 16.05 6.10
C VAL A 207 16.63 14.76 5.58
N LYS A 208 17.22 13.96 6.47
CA LYS A 208 17.87 12.71 6.11
C LYS A 208 16.89 11.71 5.50
N LYS A 209 15.74 11.48 6.13
CA LYS A 209 14.71 10.56 5.61
C LYS A 209 14.15 11.06 4.27
N SER A 210 13.79 12.33 4.19
CA SER A 210 13.26 12.98 2.99
C SER A 210 14.20 12.88 1.79
N LEU A 211 15.49 13.16 1.98
CA LEU A 211 16.49 13.07 0.92
C LEU A 211 16.79 11.61 0.55
N ASN A 212 16.84 10.72 1.53
CA ASN A 212 16.98 9.28 1.26
C ASN A 212 15.82 8.75 0.42
N GLU A 213 14.57 9.11 0.72
CA GLU A 213 13.42 8.70 -0.10
C GLU A 213 13.55 9.17 -1.54
N PHE A 214 13.82 10.46 -1.75
CA PHE A 214 13.94 11.01 -3.10
C PHE A 214 15.07 10.33 -3.88
N ILE A 215 16.27 10.30 -3.31
CA ILE A 215 17.46 9.80 -4.00
C ILE A 215 17.32 8.30 -4.26
N SER A 216 16.86 7.56 -3.26
CA SER A 216 16.73 6.11 -3.36
C SER A 216 15.60 5.67 -4.30
N ARG A 217 14.49 6.41 -4.36
CA ARG A 217 13.39 6.08 -5.27
C ARG A 217 13.64 6.56 -6.70
N TYR A 218 14.03 7.83 -6.84
CA TYR A 218 14.16 8.42 -8.16
C TYR A 218 15.38 7.91 -8.90
N PHE A 219 16.55 7.88 -8.24
CA PHE A 219 17.79 7.47 -8.89
C PHE A 219 18.09 5.98 -8.67
N ALA A 220 18.19 5.53 -7.41
CA ALA A 220 18.65 4.17 -7.13
C ALA A 220 17.64 3.11 -7.60
N ALA A 221 16.34 3.31 -7.33
CA ALA A 221 15.26 2.48 -7.84
C ALA A 221 14.78 2.91 -9.23
N GLN A 222 15.55 3.74 -9.94
CA GLN A 222 15.35 4.12 -11.34
C GLN A 222 13.99 4.76 -11.65
N GLY A 223 13.36 5.42 -10.68
CA GLY A 223 12.10 6.14 -10.85
C GLY A 223 12.09 7.14 -12.02
N TYR A 224 13.24 7.69 -12.41
CA TYR A 224 13.36 8.55 -13.61
C TYR A 224 12.91 7.85 -14.91
N LYS A 225 12.92 6.50 -14.98
CA LYS A 225 12.44 5.73 -16.13
C LYS A 225 10.90 5.73 -16.24
N ASP A 226 10.19 6.03 -15.16
CA ASP A 226 8.73 6.23 -15.17
C ASP A 226 8.35 7.66 -15.62
N GLY A 227 9.32 8.46 -16.11
CA GLY A 227 9.08 9.80 -16.62
C GLY A 227 8.61 10.78 -15.55
N VAL A 228 7.70 11.69 -15.93
CA VAL A 228 7.19 12.74 -15.04
C VAL A 228 6.45 12.17 -13.82
N GLN A 229 5.70 11.06 -13.98
CA GLN A 229 5.03 10.42 -12.84
C GLN A 229 6.02 9.89 -11.81
N GLY A 230 7.14 9.31 -12.26
CA GLY A 230 8.22 8.88 -11.37
C GLY A 230 8.85 10.02 -10.58
N PHE A 231 9.02 11.19 -11.23
CA PHE A 231 9.51 12.40 -10.57
C PHE A 231 8.51 12.95 -9.54
N ILE A 232 7.23 13.10 -9.94
CA ILE A 232 6.15 13.54 -9.06
C ILE A 232 6.11 12.67 -7.80
N LEU A 233 6.13 11.34 -7.96
CA LEU A 233 6.10 10.42 -6.82
C LEU A 233 7.33 10.54 -5.92
N ALA A 234 8.52 10.72 -6.48
CA ALA A 234 9.71 10.92 -5.66
C ALA A 234 9.63 12.20 -4.83
N VAL A 235 9.14 13.31 -5.40
CA VAL A 235 8.92 14.58 -4.69
C VAL A 235 7.86 14.42 -3.59
N LEU A 236 6.76 13.75 -3.90
CA LEU A 236 5.69 13.52 -2.93
C LEU A 236 6.13 12.63 -1.76
N GLN A 237 7.01 11.65 -2.00
CA GLN A 237 7.60 10.80 -0.95
C GLN A 237 8.63 11.56 -0.10
N LEU A 238 9.38 12.49 -0.70
CA LEU A 238 10.23 13.42 0.05
C LEU A 238 9.40 14.29 0.98
N PHE A 239 8.31 14.87 0.45
CA PHE A 239 7.44 15.77 1.21
C PHE A 239 6.69 15.06 2.35
N TYR A 240 6.39 13.76 2.20
CA TYR A 240 5.74 12.96 3.23
C TYR A 240 6.40 13.10 4.61
N TYR A 241 7.74 12.98 4.69
CA TYR A 241 8.43 13.05 5.98
C TYR A 241 8.47 14.47 6.56
N PHE A 242 8.50 15.50 5.73
CA PHE A 242 8.28 16.87 6.20
C PHE A 242 6.88 17.04 6.79
N LEU A 243 5.86 16.45 6.15
CA LEU A 243 4.49 16.50 6.67
C LEU A 243 4.35 15.76 8.01
N VAL A 244 5.02 14.61 8.19
CA VAL A 244 5.11 13.91 9.49
C VAL A 244 5.73 14.84 10.55
N TYR A 245 6.85 15.48 10.21
CA TYR A 245 7.53 16.41 11.12
C TYR A 245 6.66 17.61 11.49
N PHE A 246 5.95 18.20 10.52
CA PHE A 246 5.04 19.32 10.78
C PHE A 246 3.90 18.92 11.73
N TYR A 247 3.30 17.75 11.55
CA TYR A 247 2.29 17.25 12.49
C TYR A 247 2.87 16.91 13.86
N TYR A 248 4.09 16.39 13.92
CA TYR A 248 4.78 16.15 15.19
C TYR A 248 5.04 17.46 15.95
N LEU A 249 5.48 18.51 15.26
CA LEU A 249 5.62 19.84 15.85
C LEU A 249 4.27 20.45 16.25
N GLU A 250 3.22 20.28 15.43
CA GLU A 250 1.86 20.73 15.75
C GLU A 250 1.40 20.16 17.10
N MET A 251 1.65 18.87 17.37
CA MET A 251 1.36 18.23 18.67
C MET A 251 2.16 18.83 19.83
N LYS A 252 3.40 19.26 19.56
CA LYS A 252 4.23 20.01 20.50
C LYS A 252 3.87 21.51 20.57
N LYS A 253 2.80 21.95 19.90
CA LYS A 253 2.43 23.37 19.75
C LYS A 253 3.57 24.22 19.18
N PHE A 254 4.35 23.63 18.27
CA PHE A 254 5.55 24.20 17.66
C PHE A 254 6.64 24.63 18.66
N LYS A 255 6.60 24.11 19.89
CA LYS A 255 7.66 24.33 20.89
C LYS A 255 8.84 23.39 20.61
N THR A 256 9.96 23.98 20.21
CA THR A 256 11.21 23.26 19.96
C THR A 256 12.40 24.13 20.30
N ASP A 257 13.41 23.54 20.93
CA ASP A 257 14.72 24.16 21.17
C ASP A 257 15.72 23.82 20.04
N GLU A 258 15.23 23.13 19.01
CA GLU A 258 16.04 22.69 17.88
C GLU A 258 16.54 23.89 17.06
N LYS A 259 17.85 23.93 16.85
CA LYS A 259 18.49 24.89 15.94
C LYS A 259 18.64 24.23 14.57
N VAL A 260 18.10 24.89 13.55
CA VAL A 260 18.25 24.46 12.16
C VAL A 260 19.60 24.96 11.64
N ASP A 261 20.48 24.05 11.23
CA ASP A 261 21.71 24.38 10.47
C ASP A 261 21.33 24.58 8.99
N GLU A 262 21.48 25.79 8.44
CA GLU A 262 21.12 26.08 7.04
C GLU A 262 21.89 25.22 6.02
N THR A 263 23.04 24.67 6.41
CA THR A 263 23.87 23.82 5.56
C THR A 263 23.50 22.34 5.65
N GLU A 264 22.70 21.93 6.64
CA GLU A 264 22.40 20.53 6.92
C GLU A 264 21.72 19.84 5.75
N PHE A 265 20.77 20.52 5.11
CA PHE A 265 20.07 20.00 3.93
C PHE A 265 21.05 19.63 2.82
N PHE A 266 21.97 20.55 2.49
CA PHE A 266 22.95 20.36 1.43
C PHE A 266 23.99 19.29 1.80
N LYS A 267 24.51 19.33 3.04
CA LYS A 267 25.45 18.33 3.55
C LYS A 267 24.87 16.92 3.51
N THR A 268 23.61 16.77 3.93
CA THR A 268 22.91 15.48 3.94
C THR A 268 22.60 15.00 2.54
N GLY A 269 22.17 15.90 1.65
CA GLY A 269 21.96 15.58 0.23
C GLY A 269 23.23 15.05 -0.43
N LEU A 270 24.36 15.70 -0.20
CA LEU A 270 25.66 15.23 -0.72
C LEU A 270 26.03 13.85 -0.17
N LYS A 271 25.87 13.63 1.13
CA LYS A 271 26.15 12.32 1.77
C LYS A 271 25.28 11.20 1.17
N GLU A 272 23.99 11.43 0.99
CA GLU A 272 23.07 10.45 0.41
C GLU A 272 23.43 10.13 -1.05
N VAL A 273 23.75 11.14 -1.86
CA VAL A 273 24.22 10.92 -3.25
C VAL A 273 25.48 10.06 -3.28
N LEU A 274 26.46 10.35 -2.42
CA LEU A 274 27.70 9.58 -2.33
C LEU A 274 27.46 8.14 -1.84
N HIS A 275 26.54 7.93 -0.89
CA HIS A 275 26.14 6.60 -0.43
C HIS A 275 25.57 5.75 -1.57
N TRP A 276 24.59 6.27 -2.30
CA TRP A 276 23.94 5.55 -3.40
C TRP A 276 24.83 5.41 -4.65
N LYS A 277 25.87 6.24 -4.78
CA LYS A 277 26.97 6.03 -5.74
C LYS A 277 27.82 4.80 -5.36
N LYS A 278 28.26 4.70 -4.10
CA LYS A 278 29.09 3.58 -3.62
C LYS A 278 28.39 2.23 -3.82
N ASN A 279 27.07 2.19 -3.65
CA ASN A 279 26.26 0.98 -3.86
C ASN A 279 25.98 0.65 -5.35
N LYS A 280 26.67 1.30 -6.31
CA LYS A 280 26.55 1.11 -7.77
C LYS A 280 25.15 1.31 -8.36
N THR A 281 24.24 1.89 -7.60
CA THR A 281 22.85 2.17 -7.99
C THR A 281 22.67 3.47 -8.78
N ILE A 282 23.53 4.46 -8.55
CA ILE A 282 23.58 5.70 -9.34
C ILE A 282 24.74 5.63 -10.32
N LYS A 283 24.46 5.77 -11.63
CA LYS A 283 25.50 5.71 -12.68
C LYS A 283 26.47 6.89 -12.55
N GLU A 284 27.78 6.61 -12.56
CA GLU A 284 28.84 7.63 -12.46
C GLU A 284 28.73 8.74 -13.52
N ARG A 285 28.24 8.42 -14.71
CA ARG A 285 28.03 9.39 -15.80
C ARG A 285 27.01 10.48 -15.45
N LEU A 286 26.04 10.20 -14.57
CA LEU A 286 25.04 11.19 -14.17
C LEU A 286 25.67 12.27 -13.27
N ILE A 287 26.59 11.88 -12.40
CA ILE A 287 27.26 12.77 -11.45
C ILE A 287 28.29 13.65 -12.16
N LYS A 288 29.06 13.09 -13.12
CA LYS A 288 30.00 13.87 -13.94
C LYS A 288 29.36 14.94 -14.84
N LYS A 289 28.03 14.93 -14.98
CA LYS A 289 27.28 15.96 -15.71
C LYS A 289 26.72 17.05 -14.78
N LEU A 290 26.75 16.82 -13.47
CA LEU A 290 26.17 17.70 -12.43
C LEU A 290 27.25 18.44 -11.61
N LEU A 291 28.49 17.95 -11.65
CA LEU A 291 29.71 18.62 -11.21
C LEU A 291 30.38 19.26 -12.42
#